data_AF-A0A382VHK2-F1
#
_entry.id   AF-A0A382VHK2-F1
#
_cell.length_a   1.000
_cell.length_b   1.000
_cell.length_c   1.000
_cell.angle_alpha   90.00
_cell.angle_beta   90.00
_cell.angle_gamma   90.00
#
_symmetry.space_group_name_H-M   'P 1'
#
loop_
_entity.id
_entity.type
_entity.pdbx_description
1 polymer ?
#
loop_
_entity_poly.entity_id
_entity_poly.type
_entity_poly.pdbx_seq_one_letter_code
_entity_poly.pdbx_strand_id
1 'polypeptide(L)'
;MIIRLLLFFSLGFGANYFQSNSPSSYVGVNIPETLRLVGIMAQFPIENPDNPKTSGDGNFLKLDSEEYNHFYDSTIPRCKGFIVDRPPHNSAYFKKQLDAVGNYYNTISNDKLQYTATIISNSNSPEDGY
;
A
#
# COMPACT_ATOMS: atom_id res chain seq x y z
N MET A 1 -10.11 50.87 -24.34
CA MET A 1 -9.10 49.95 -23.76
C MET A 1 -9.79 49.15 -22.67
N ILE A 2 -10.08 47.86 -22.91
CA ILE A 2 -10.80 46.99 -21.96
C ILE A 2 -9.75 46.29 -21.09
N ILE A 3 -9.71 46.62 -19.81
CA ILE A 3 -8.85 45.94 -18.83
C ILE A 3 -9.64 44.71 -18.34
N ARG A 4 -9.17 43.52 -18.71
CA ARG A 4 -9.69 42.26 -18.16
C ARG A 4 -9.02 42.00 -16.81
N LEU A 5 -9.75 42.25 -15.73
CA LEU A 5 -9.34 41.91 -14.38
C LEU A 5 -9.61 40.41 -14.14
N LEU A 6 -8.57 39.59 -14.10
CA LEU A 6 -8.63 38.18 -13.69
C LEU A 6 -8.49 38.12 -12.16
N LEU A 7 -9.58 37.82 -11.47
CA LEU A 7 -9.60 37.55 -10.03
C LEU A 7 -9.43 36.04 -9.80
N PHE A 8 -8.32 35.65 -9.18
CA PHE A 8 -8.12 34.28 -8.69
C PHE A 8 -8.61 34.20 -7.24
N PHE A 9 -9.70 33.46 -7.01
CA PHE A 9 -10.12 33.08 -5.66
C PHE A 9 -9.44 31.76 -5.29
N SER A 10 -8.37 31.82 -4.50
CA SER A 10 -7.87 30.63 -3.82
C SER A 10 -8.77 30.34 -2.61
N LEU A 11 -9.56 29.27 -2.68
CA LEU A 11 -10.19 28.69 -1.49
C LEU A 11 -9.09 27.99 -0.68
N GLY A 12 -8.36 28.76 0.11
CA GLY A 12 -7.50 28.22 1.15
C GLY A 12 -8.40 27.62 2.24
N PHE A 13 -8.70 26.33 2.15
CA PHE A 13 -9.19 25.60 3.31
C PHE A 13 -8.05 25.58 4.34
N GLY A 14 -8.11 26.52 5.28
CA GLY A 14 -7.23 26.56 6.43
C GLY A 14 -7.42 25.31 7.27
N ALA A 15 -6.62 24.29 7.02
CA ALA A 15 -6.41 23.20 7.95
C ALA A 15 -5.55 23.71 9.12
N ASN A 16 -6.12 24.55 9.98
CA ASN A 16 -5.54 24.92 11.28
C ASN A 16 -5.67 23.76 12.29
N TYR A 17 -5.49 22.51 11.87
CA TYR A 17 -5.65 21.33 12.72
C TYR A 17 -4.37 20.93 13.48
N PHE A 18 -3.36 21.79 13.52
CA PHE A 18 -2.16 21.56 14.33
C PHE A 18 -1.74 22.84 15.07
N GLN A 19 -2.59 23.30 15.98
CA GLN A 19 -2.10 24.09 17.11
C GLN A 19 -1.98 23.14 18.29
N SER A 20 -0.82 22.50 18.41
CA SER A 20 -0.45 21.70 19.58
C SER A 20 -0.31 22.65 20.76
N ASN A 21 -1.37 22.78 21.56
CA ASN A 21 -1.28 23.30 22.92
C ASN A 21 -0.84 22.17 23.86
N SER A 22 0.29 21.54 23.57
CA SER A 22 0.90 20.57 24.48
C SER A 22 1.94 21.29 25.34
N PRO A 23 1.87 21.15 26.69
CA PRO A 23 2.91 21.69 27.55
C PRO A 23 4.26 21.11 27.14
N SER A 24 5.25 21.98 27.02
CA SER A 24 6.63 21.69 26.64
C SER A 24 7.29 20.72 27.62
N SER A 25 7.01 19.43 27.46
CA SER A 25 7.81 18.34 28.02
C SER A 25 7.76 17.13 27.08
N TYR A 26 8.01 17.37 25.79
CA TYR A 26 8.49 16.28 24.96
C TYR A 26 9.93 16.02 25.39
N VAL A 27 10.10 15.08 26.33
CA VAL A 27 11.32 14.28 26.47
C VAL A 27 11.76 13.96 25.04
N GLY A 28 12.92 14.47 24.63
CA GLY A 28 13.35 14.53 23.22
C GLY A 28 13.12 13.21 22.49
N VAL A 29 11.98 13.10 21.82
CA VAL A 29 11.69 11.95 20.98
C VAL A 29 12.60 12.12 19.78
N ASN A 30 13.60 11.26 19.67
CA ASN A 30 14.49 11.23 18.52
C ASN A 30 13.66 10.75 17.33
N ILE A 31 13.02 11.69 16.63
CA ILE A 31 12.26 11.40 15.43
C ILE A 31 13.29 11.04 14.35
N PRO A 32 13.26 9.80 13.82
CA PRO A 32 14.23 9.39 12.82
C PRO A 32 14.09 10.26 11.56
N GLU A 33 15.22 10.65 10.99
CA GLU A 33 15.28 11.43 9.73
C GLU A 33 14.70 10.68 8.53
N THR A 34 14.50 9.36 8.65
CA THR A 34 13.98 8.49 7.59
C THR A 34 12.92 7.52 8.11
N LEU A 35 11.76 7.53 7.48
CA LEU A 35 10.70 6.54 7.66
C LEU A 35 11.07 5.23 6.95
N ARG A 36 11.14 4.12 7.69
CA ARG A 36 11.43 2.80 7.13
C ARG A 36 10.14 1.99 7.03
N LEU A 37 9.73 1.71 5.80
CA LEU A 37 8.57 0.88 5.49
C LEU A 37 9.04 -0.53 5.13
N VAL A 38 8.53 -1.53 5.84
CA VAL A 38 8.89 -2.93 5.66
C VAL A 38 7.61 -3.73 5.44
N GLY A 39 7.48 -4.35 4.27
CA GLY A 39 6.48 -5.38 4.02
C GLY A 39 7.09 -6.75 4.26
N ILE A 40 6.37 -7.62 4.96
CA ILE A 40 6.79 -9.00 5.20
C ILE A 40 5.76 -9.91 4.54
N MET A 41 6.20 -10.74 3.61
CA MET A 41 5.38 -11.82 3.09
C MET A 41 5.52 -13.02 4.04
N ALA A 42 4.39 -13.52 4.53
CA ALA A 42 4.35 -14.65 5.46
C ALA A 42 3.62 -15.82 4.82
N GLN A 43 4.28 -16.98 4.83
CA GLN A 43 3.73 -18.25 4.36
C GLN A 43 3.07 -19.01 5.51
N PHE A 44 1.92 -19.64 5.24
CA PHE A 44 1.21 -20.49 6.19
C PHE A 44 1.11 -21.92 5.63
N PRO A 45 1.14 -22.96 6.47
CA PRO A 45 0.87 -24.32 6.02
C PRO A 45 -0.54 -24.43 5.41
N ILE A 46 -0.68 -25.26 4.36
CA ILE A 46 -1.99 -25.60 3.79
C ILE A 46 -2.79 -26.39 4.84
N GLU A 47 -4.04 -26.01 5.05
CA GLU A 47 -4.95 -26.71 5.95
C GLU A 47 -5.32 -28.10 5.40
N ASN A 48 -5.45 -29.09 6.28
CA ASN A 48 -5.95 -30.42 5.92
C ASN A 48 -7.00 -30.89 6.95
N PRO A 49 -8.30 -30.95 6.60
CA PRO A 49 -8.87 -30.64 5.29
C PRO A 49 -8.81 -29.14 4.97
N ASP A 50 -8.76 -28.81 3.68
CA ASP A 50 -8.77 -27.42 3.20
C ASP A 50 -10.08 -26.72 3.59
N ASN A 51 -9.98 -25.52 4.17
CA ASN A 51 -11.13 -24.76 4.65
C ASN A 51 -11.45 -23.66 3.65
N PRO A 52 -12.60 -23.69 2.97
CA PRO A 52 -12.92 -22.70 1.94
C PRO A 52 -13.16 -21.28 2.50
N LYS A 53 -13.15 -21.10 3.82
CA LYS A 53 -13.22 -19.78 4.47
C LYS A 53 -11.86 -19.14 4.69
N THR A 54 -10.78 -19.90 4.57
CA THR A 54 -9.41 -19.38 4.54
C THR A 54 -8.94 -19.40 3.09
N SER A 55 -8.20 -18.37 2.69
CA SER A 55 -7.75 -18.20 1.32
C SER A 55 -6.27 -17.85 1.30
N GLY A 56 -5.55 -18.46 0.36
CA GLY A 56 -4.13 -18.23 0.16
C GLY A 56 -3.27 -19.35 0.76
N ASP A 57 -2.25 -19.72 0.01
CA ASP A 57 -1.18 -20.65 0.39
C ASP A 57 0.04 -19.90 0.96
N GLY A 58 -0.11 -18.59 1.18
CA GLY A 58 0.95 -17.71 1.63
C GLY A 58 1.96 -17.31 0.55
N ASN A 59 1.72 -17.65 -0.72
CA ASN A 59 2.57 -17.25 -1.84
C ASN A 59 2.04 -16.00 -2.55
N PHE A 60 2.95 -15.32 -3.26
CA PHE A 60 2.55 -14.28 -4.19
C PHE A 60 1.78 -14.86 -5.38
N LEU A 61 0.85 -14.08 -5.91
CA LEU A 61 0.18 -14.45 -7.14
C LEU A 61 1.18 -14.37 -8.30
N LYS A 62 1.18 -15.40 -9.15
CA LYS A 62 2.14 -15.56 -10.25
C LYS A 62 1.47 -15.70 -11.62
N LEU A 63 0.19 -16.04 -11.63
CA LEU A 63 -0.62 -16.16 -12.84
C LEU A 63 -1.32 -14.83 -13.19
N ASP A 64 -1.91 -14.79 -14.37
CA ASP A 64 -2.70 -13.66 -14.85
C ASP A 64 -3.98 -13.46 -14.02
N SER A 65 -4.51 -12.23 -14.05
CA SER A 65 -5.67 -11.86 -13.24
C SER A 65 -6.91 -12.71 -13.49
N GLU A 66 -7.07 -13.23 -14.71
CA GLU A 66 -8.23 -14.05 -15.07
C GLU A 66 -8.21 -15.39 -14.34
N GLU A 67 -7.04 -15.99 -14.12
CA GLU A 67 -6.91 -17.28 -13.40
C GLU A 67 -7.41 -17.17 -11.96
N TYR A 68 -7.04 -16.08 -11.27
CA TYR A 68 -7.45 -15.85 -9.89
C TYR A 68 -8.85 -15.28 -9.73
N ASN A 69 -9.57 -14.95 -10.80
CA ASN A 69 -10.87 -14.28 -10.71
C ASN A 69 -12.06 -15.25 -10.80
N HIS A 70 -11.87 -16.56 -10.68
CA HIS A 70 -12.97 -17.53 -10.73
C HIS A 70 -13.56 -17.86 -9.34
N PHE A 71 -14.83 -18.30 -9.31
CA PHE A 71 -15.38 -18.97 -8.13
C PHE A 71 -14.62 -20.28 -7.86
N TYR A 72 -14.57 -20.72 -6.61
CA TYR A 72 -13.94 -21.99 -6.23
C TYR A 72 -14.54 -23.14 -7.05
N ASP A 73 -13.67 -23.96 -7.64
CA ASP A 73 -14.03 -25.10 -8.49
C ASP A 73 -15.02 -24.74 -9.62
N SER A 74 -14.77 -23.61 -10.29
CA SER A 74 -15.64 -23.08 -11.33
C SER A 74 -14.86 -22.35 -12.42
N THR A 75 -15.41 -22.30 -13.63
CA THR A 75 -14.93 -21.45 -14.72
C THR A 75 -15.70 -20.11 -14.77
N ILE A 76 -16.56 -19.83 -13.79
CA ILE A 76 -17.36 -18.61 -13.74
C ILE A 76 -16.55 -17.50 -13.04
N PRO A 77 -16.34 -16.33 -13.69
CA PRO A 77 -15.62 -15.23 -13.06
C PRO A 77 -16.47 -14.55 -11.96
N ARG A 78 -15.83 -14.21 -10.83
CA ARG A 78 -16.40 -13.49 -9.68
C ARG A 78 -16.72 -12.05 -10.02
N CYS A 79 -15.86 -11.42 -10.82
CA CYS A 79 -16.00 -10.03 -11.22
C CYS A 79 -15.96 -9.90 -12.76
N LYS A 80 -16.82 -9.04 -13.32
CA LYS A 80 -16.79 -8.62 -14.73
C LYS A 80 -16.56 -7.11 -14.79
N GLY A 81 -15.72 -6.64 -15.72
CA GLY A 81 -15.44 -5.22 -15.91
C GLY A 81 -14.21 -4.73 -15.14
N PHE A 82 -14.31 -3.56 -14.50
CA PHE A 82 -13.20 -2.98 -13.74
C PHE A 82 -13.01 -3.69 -12.40
N ILE A 83 -11.82 -4.26 -12.19
CA ILE A 83 -11.42 -4.91 -10.95
C ILE A 83 -10.54 -3.90 -10.20
N VAL A 84 -10.99 -3.49 -9.01
CA VAL A 84 -10.34 -2.44 -8.19
C VAL A 84 -8.91 -2.81 -7.82
N ASP A 85 -8.65 -4.10 -7.63
CA ASP A 85 -7.35 -4.61 -7.19
C ASP A 85 -6.97 -5.87 -7.96
N ARG A 86 -6.48 -5.69 -9.20
CA ARG A 86 -6.11 -6.81 -10.07
C ARG A 86 -4.78 -7.43 -9.62
N PRO A 87 -4.66 -8.77 -9.67
CA PRO A 87 -3.37 -9.46 -9.70
C PRO A 87 -2.41 -8.81 -10.71
N PRO A 88 -1.08 -8.91 -10.49
CA PRO A 88 -0.42 -10.09 -9.94
C PRO A 88 -0.05 -10.07 -8.44
N HIS A 89 -0.54 -9.15 -7.59
CA HIS A 89 -0.30 -9.15 -6.11
C HIS A 89 1.06 -9.70 -5.65
N ASN A 90 2.12 -9.31 -6.35
CA ASN A 90 3.48 -9.84 -6.14
C ASN A 90 4.31 -8.84 -5.33
N SER A 91 5.57 -9.17 -5.10
CA SER A 91 6.50 -8.28 -4.38
C SER A 91 6.51 -6.86 -4.94
N ALA A 92 6.53 -6.70 -6.27
CA ALA A 92 6.52 -5.39 -6.91
C ALA A 92 5.20 -4.62 -6.69
N TYR A 93 4.06 -5.32 -6.71
CA TYR A 93 2.76 -4.74 -6.38
C TYR A 93 2.78 -4.18 -4.95
N PHE A 94 3.17 -5.00 -3.96
CA PHE A 94 3.16 -4.56 -2.56
C PHE A 94 4.22 -3.47 -2.28
N LYS A 95 5.36 -3.52 -2.97
CA LYS A 95 6.35 -2.43 -2.89
C LYS A 95 5.74 -1.11 -3.35
N LYS A 96 4.98 -1.08 -4.44
CA LYS A 96 4.30 0.16 -4.90
C LYS A 96 3.31 0.69 -3.86
N GLN A 97 2.64 -0.18 -3.11
CA GLN A 97 1.76 0.23 -2.01
C GLN A 97 2.55 0.91 -0.88
N LEU A 98 3.71 0.35 -0.51
CA LEU A 98 4.61 0.99 0.46
C LEU A 98 5.17 2.31 -0.08
N ASP A 99 5.56 2.36 -1.35
CA ASP A 99 6.04 3.60 -1.99
C ASP A 99 4.94 4.68 -1.97
N ALA A 100 3.67 4.32 -2.18
CA ALA A 100 2.55 5.26 -2.07
C ALA A 100 2.41 5.86 -0.65
N VAL A 101 2.52 5.02 0.39
CA VAL A 101 2.53 5.48 1.79
C VAL A 101 3.73 6.38 2.07
N GLY A 102 4.91 5.99 1.58
CA GLY A 102 6.14 6.78 1.72
C GLY A 102 6.02 8.15 1.06
N ASN A 103 5.51 8.19 -0.18
CA ASN A 103 5.27 9.43 -0.93
C ASN A 103 4.28 10.34 -0.21
N TYR A 104 3.23 9.78 0.41
CA TYR A 104 2.28 10.57 1.21
C TYR A 104 3.00 11.29 2.35
N TYR A 105 3.74 10.56 3.19
CA TYR A 105 4.44 11.15 4.33
C TYR A 105 5.54 12.12 3.93
N ASN A 106 6.27 11.80 2.86
CA ASN A 106 7.27 12.69 2.29
C ASN A 106 6.64 14.02 1.86
N THR A 107 5.53 13.97 1.13
CA THR A 107 4.80 15.16 0.66
C THR A 107 4.26 16.00 1.81
N ILE A 108 3.52 15.40 2.75
CA ILE A 108 2.92 16.18 3.86
C ILE A 108 3.96 16.74 4.83
N SER A 109 5.17 16.16 4.84
CA SER A 109 6.29 16.66 5.63
C SER A 109 7.05 17.81 4.97
N ASN A 110 6.71 18.20 3.73
CA ASN A 110 7.52 19.06 2.87
C ASN A 110 8.96 18.56 2.75
N ASP A 111 9.11 17.28 2.37
CA ASP A 111 10.40 16.59 2.17
C ASP A 111 11.29 16.46 3.41
N LYS A 112 10.77 16.79 4.60
CA LYS A 112 11.50 16.68 5.87
C LYS A 112 11.57 15.27 6.43
N LEU A 113 10.67 14.39 5.97
CA LEU A 113 10.67 12.97 6.32
C LEU A 113 10.86 12.16 5.03
N GLN A 114 12.11 11.80 4.76
CA GLN A 114 12.44 10.91 3.65
C GLN A 114 12.01 9.48 4.01
N TYR A 115 11.86 8.60 3.02
CA TYR A 115 11.48 7.21 3.28
C TYR A 115 12.30 6.20 2.48
N THR A 116 12.31 4.97 2.99
CA THR A 116 12.77 3.79 2.28
C THR A 116 11.71 2.70 2.40
N ALA A 117 11.46 1.96 1.31
CA ALA A 117 10.52 0.84 1.31
C ALA A 117 11.22 -0.45 0.86
N THR A 118 11.01 -1.54 1.60
CA THR A 118 11.52 -2.86 1.25
C THR A 118 10.45 -3.93 1.47
N ILE A 119 10.50 -4.97 0.65
CA ILE A 119 9.71 -6.19 0.82
C ILE A 119 10.67 -7.31 1.20
N ILE A 120 10.40 -7.93 2.35
CA ILE A 120 11.08 -9.15 2.79
C ILE A 120 10.21 -10.32 2.37
N SER A 121 10.70 -11.08 1.38
CA SER A 121 10.14 -12.35 0.96
C SER A 121 10.97 -13.50 1.54
N ASN A 122 10.35 -14.67 1.72
CA ASN A 122 11.08 -15.87 2.11
C ASN A 122 12.04 -16.28 0.98
N SER A 123 13.35 -16.23 1.23
CA SER A 123 14.40 -16.61 0.27
C SER A 123 14.48 -18.12 0.00
N ASN A 124 13.81 -18.93 0.81
CA ASN A 124 13.73 -20.38 0.63
C ASN A 124 12.50 -20.82 -0.17
N SER A 125 11.69 -19.87 -0.65
CA SER A 125 10.68 -20.19 -1.65
C SER A 125 11.37 -20.13 -3.00
N PRO A 126 11.61 -21.26 -3.69
CA PRO A 126 12.00 -21.19 -5.09
C PRO A 126 10.93 -20.39 -5.84
N GLU A 127 11.28 -19.83 -7.01
CA GLU A 127 10.31 -19.30 -7.97
C GLU A 127 9.20 -20.33 -8.34
N ASP A 128 9.36 -21.58 -7.87
CA ASP A 128 8.51 -22.73 -8.08
C ASP A 128 7.68 -23.09 -6.83
N GLY A 129 6.62 -22.34 -6.56
CA GLY A 129 5.52 -22.82 -5.72
C GLY A 129 4.41 -23.39 -6.60
N TYR A 130 4.48 -24.68 -6.97
CA TYR A 130 3.53 -25.47 -7.80
C TYR A 130 2.92 -24.79 -9.03
#